data_AF-F4H5F0-F1
#
_entry.id   AF-F4H5F0-F1
#
_cell.length_a   1.000
_cell.length_b   1.000
_cell.length_c   1.000
_cell.angle_alpha   90.00
_cell.angle_beta   90.00
_cell.angle_gamma   90.00
#
_symmetry.space_group_name_H-M   'P 1'
#
loop_
_entity.id
_entity.type
_entity.pdbx_description
1 polymer ?
#
loop_
_entity_poly.entity_id
_entity_poly.type
_entity_poly.pdbx_seq_one_letter_code
_entity_poly.pdbx_strand_id
1 'polypeptide(L)'
;MAVLTADKKVLHADLQGDSLRAASGSMVAYTGKVEFKSAGMGGGGGLRAALKQRVAGESISLMTCSGAGRVYLAQDAMDVTVVHLQNDRLTVESDHILAVTDGLQLDVQFSGLRGMTSGQGLATTTVTGTGQCAIISDGPLIALAVNPGEPLVVDPDVYVAGTGQTQMSLVSGVSWRSLVGEDGGEPFSLRFEGQGTVYIQPAER
;
A
#
# COMPACT_ATOMS: atom_id res chain seq x y z
N MET A 1 18.21 4.87 10.72
CA MET A 1 17.00 4.45 9.98
C MET A 1 16.80 5.48 8.90
N ALA A 2 16.52 5.03 7.68
CA ALA A 2 16.31 5.92 6.56
C ALA A 2 15.18 6.91 6.89
N VAL A 3 15.30 8.15 6.42
CA VAL A 3 14.30 9.19 6.63
C VAL A 3 13.54 9.43 5.33
N LEU A 4 12.23 9.27 5.39
CA LEU A 4 11.30 9.48 4.29
C LEU A 4 10.68 10.88 4.42
N THR A 5 10.74 11.66 3.34
CA THR A 5 10.13 12.99 3.24
C THR A 5 9.33 13.09 1.95
N ALA A 6 8.02 13.30 2.05
CA ALA A 6 7.17 13.57 0.88
C ALA A 6 7.36 15.01 0.38
N ASP A 7 7.58 15.16 -0.92
CA ASP A 7 7.55 16.41 -1.66
C ASP A 7 6.53 16.28 -2.79
N LYS A 8 5.25 16.47 -2.43
CA LYS A 8 4.09 16.29 -3.31
C LYS A 8 4.09 14.93 -4.00
N LYS A 9 4.62 14.84 -5.22
CA LYS A 9 4.59 13.66 -6.09
C LYS A 9 5.90 12.87 -6.11
N VAL A 10 6.88 13.32 -5.33
CA VAL A 10 8.20 12.68 -5.19
C VAL A 10 8.47 12.41 -3.72
N LEU A 11 9.01 11.24 -3.43
CA LEU A 11 9.51 10.87 -2.12
C LEU A 11 11.03 11.00 -2.10
N HIS A 12 11.55 11.76 -1.13
CA HIS A 12 12.95 11.75 -0.78
C HIS A 12 13.21 10.72 0.31
N ALA A 13 14.17 9.83 0.06
CA ALA A 13 14.64 8.87 1.04
C ALA A 13 16.13 9.09 1.34
N ASP A 14 16.43 9.58 2.54
CA ASP A 14 17.79 9.82 3.01
C ASP A 14 18.32 8.58 3.75
N LEU A 15 19.39 8.00 3.23
CA LEU A 15 20.07 6.81 3.75
C LEU A 15 21.39 7.20 4.43
N GLN A 16 21.64 6.68 5.63
CA GLN A 16 22.83 6.96 6.44
C GLN A 16 23.63 5.69 6.77
N GLY A 17 23.81 4.81 5.79
CA GLY A 17 24.40 3.49 5.96
C GLY A 17 23.38 2.40 6.33
N ASP A 18 22.09 2.71 6.20
CA ASP A 18 20.97 1.83 6.47
C ASP A 18 20.23 1.42 5.17
N SER A 19 19.07 0.79 5.33
CA SER A 19 18.21 0.37 4.24
C SER A 19 16.75 0.74 4.41
N LEU A 20 16.04 0.65 3.30
CA LEU A 20 14.59 0.69 3.19
C LEU A 20 14.14 -0.27 2.09
N ARG A 21 12.86 -0.57 2.06
CA ARG A 21 12.21 -1.23 0.91
C ARG A 21 11.35 -0.21 0.17
N ALA A 22 11.39 -0.20 -1.15
CA ALA A 22 10.61 0.69 -2.00
C ALA A 22 9.95 -0.10 -3.13
N ALA A 23 8.85 0.42 -3.69
CA ALA A 23 8.17 -0.17 -4.85
C ALA A 23 9.18 -0.36 -5.99
N SER A 24 9.26 -1.58 -6.53
CA SER A 24 10.16 -1.90 -7.63
C SER A 24 9.87 -1.02 -8.83
N GLY A 25 10.91 -0.41 -9.40
CA GLY A 25 10.78 0.48 -10.57
C GLY A 25 10.39 1.93 -10.24
N SER A 26 10.11 2.26 -8.97
CA SER A 26 9.78 3.64 -8.57
C SER A 26 10.97 4.60 -8.46
N MET A 27 12.22 4.11 -8.60
CA MET A 27 13.40 4.96 -8.52
C MET A 27 13.52 5.87 -9.74
N VAL A 28 13.56 7.18 -9.49
CA VAL A 28 13.72 8.22 -10.49
C VAL A 28 15.16 8.70 -10.55
N ALA A 29 15.79 8.92 -9.40
CA ALA A 29 17.18 9.37 -9.29
C ALA A 29 17.79 8.97 -7.95
N TYR A 30 19.11 9.06 -7.83
CA TYR A 30 19.80 8.96 -6.54
C TYR A 30 21.12 9.73 -6.55
N THR A 31 21.63 10.04 -5.35
CA THR A 31 22.96 10.61 -5.12
C THR A 31 23.67 9.83 -4.02
N GLY A 32 25.00 9.82 -4.03
CA GLY A 32 25.80 9.07 -3.06
C GLY A 32 26.05 7.62 -3.46
N LYS A 33 26.34 6.77 -2.48
CA LYS A 33 26.65 5.35 -2.65
C LYS A 33 25.43 4.54 -2.24
N VAL A 34 24.53 4.26 -3.18
CA VAL A 34 23.31 3.47 -2.96
C VAL A 34 23.34 2.23 -3.85
N GLU A 35 23.07 1.07 -3.25
CA GLU A 35 22.85 -0.19 -3.93
C GLU A 35 21.35 -0.52 -3.97
N PHE A 36 20.91 -1.09 -5.08
CA PHE A 36 19.53 -1.53 -5.29
C PHE A 36 19.51 -3.04 -5.52
N LYS A 37 18.67 -3.75 -4.76
CA LYS A 37 18.48 -5.20 -4.92
C LYS A 37 17.01 -5.48 -5.14
N SER A 38 16.65 -5.97 -6.32
CA SER A 38 15.30 -6.45 -6.59
C SER A 38 14.99 -7.65 -5.70
N ALA A 39 13.73 -7.76 -5.27
CA ALA A 39 13.10 -9.04 -4.93
C ALA A 39 13.58 -10.14 -5.90
N GLY A 40 14.31 -11.13 -5.39
CA GLY A 40 14.83 -12.27 -6.17
C GLY A 40 16.26 -12.19 -6.69
N MET A 41 16.94 -11.03 -6.67
CA MET A 41 18.27 -10.86 -7.29
C MET A 41 19.33 -10.51 -6.24
N GLY A 42 19.52 -11.39 -5.23
CA GLY A 42 20.41 -11.05 -4.11
C GLY A 42 21.04 -12.19 -3.31
N GLY A 43 20.75 -13.47 -3.59
CA GLY A 43 21.41 -14.56 -2.89
C GLY A 43 21.15 -15.91 -3.51
N GLY A 44 22.18 -16.54 -4.09
CA GLY A 44 22.38 -17.98 -4.39
C GLY A 44 21.24 -18.83 -4.99
N GLY A 45 20.06 -18.29 -5.23
CA GLY A 45 18.83 -19.06 -5.40
C GLY A 45 17.71 -18.20 -5.98
N GLY A 46 18.04 -17.32 -6.94
CA GLY A 46 17.16 -16.28 -7.47
C GLY A 46 15.79 -16.74 -7.98
N LEU A 47 15.64 -18.03 -8.30
CA LEU A 47 14.33 -18.61 -8.60
C LEU A 47 13.56 -19.03 -7.34
N ARG A 48 14.21 -19.57 -6.31
CA ARG A 48 13.58 -20.01 -5.05
C ARG A 48 13.16 -18.84 -4.16
N ALA A 49 13.91 -17.74 -4.14
CA ALA A 49 13.54 -16.54 -3.41
C ALA A 49 12.33 -15.84 -4.05
N ALA A 50 12.33 -15.70 -5.38
CA ALA A 50 11.20 -15.18 -6.13
C ALA A 50 9.95 -16.10 -6.03
N LEU A 51 10.15 -17.43 -6.03
CA LEU A 51 9.05 -18.39 -5.80
C LEU A 51 8.51 -18.29 -4.37
N LYS A 52 9.37 -18.11 -3.36
CA LYS A 52 8.95 -17.90 -1.97
C LYS A 52 8.15 -16.61 -1.80
N GLN A 53 8.50 -15.51 -2.48
CA GLN A 53 7.70 -14.27 -2.46
C GLN A 53 6.33 -14.46 -3.13
N ARG A 54 6.29 -15.16 -4.27
CA ARG A 54 5.03 -15.54 -4.93
C ARG A 54 4.16 -16.48 -4.08
N VAL A 55 4.79 -17.37 -3.30
CA VAL A 55 4.10 -18.28 -2.37
C VAL A 55 3.72 -17.58 -1.06
N ALA A 56 4.47 -16.56 -0.64
CA ALA A 56 4.16 -15.69 0.50
C ALA A 56 3.10 -14.62 0.19
N GLY A 57 2.58 -14.61 -1.04
CA GLY A 57 1.49 -13.74 -1.42
C GLY A 57 1.86 -12.26 -1.49
N GLU A 58 3.13 -11.92 -1.75
CA GLU A 58 3.49 -10.52 -1.97
C GLU A 58 2.92 -10.05 -3.32
N SER A 59 1.73 -9.42 -3.30
CA SER A 59 1.18 -8.64 -4.42
C SER A 59 2.04 -7.40 -4.70
N ILE A 60 2.74 -6.91 -3.68
CA ILE A 60 3.69 -5.82 -3.75
C ILE A 60 5.05 -6.33 -4.24
N SER A 61 5.61 -5.71 -5.27
CA SER A 61 7.01 -5.90 -5.64
C SER A 61 7.87 -4.82 -4.97
N LEU A 62 8.73 -5.20 -4.02
CA LEU A 62 9.69 -4.28 -3.40
C LEU A 62 11.13 -4.56 -3.83
N MET A 63 11.89 -3.48 -4.00
CA MET A 63 13.34 -3.49 -4.04
C MET A 63 13.91 -2.99 -2.71
N THR A 64 15.05 -3.54 -2.29
CA THR A 64 15.83 -2.99 -1.19
C THR A 64 16.76 -1.90 -1.71
N CYS A 65 16.71 -0.72 -1.09
CA CYS A 65 17.67 0.36 -1.28
C CYS A 65 18.56 0.42 -0.04
N SER A 66 19.88 0.33 -0.20
CA SER A 66 20.82 0.31 0.93
C SER A 66 22.07 1.13 0.64
N GLY A 67 22.59 1.85 1.63
CA GLY A 67 23.85 2.58 1.50
C GLY A 67 23.82 3.94 2.17
N ALA A 68 24.56 4.91 1.62
CA ALA A 68 24.65 6.26 2.15
C ALA A 68 24.45 7.29 1.03
N GLY A 69 23.39 8.07 1.10
CA GLY A 69 22.98 8.96 0.03
C GLY A 69 21.50 9.32 0.09
N ARG A 70 20.97 9.83 -1.03
CA ARG A 70 19.55 10.15 -1.18
C ARG A 70 18.99 9.45 -2.40
N VAL A 71 17.81 8.85 -2.26
CA VAL A 71 17.03 8.25 -3.35
C VAL A 71 15.76 9.06 -3.56
N TYR A 72 15.40 9.26 -4.83
CA TYR A 72 14.17 9.92 -5.26
C TYR A 72 13.24 8.85 -5.84
N LEU A 73 12.06 8.70 -5.24
CA LEU A 73 11.07 7.68 -5.63
C LEU A 73 9.78 8.37 -6.07
N ALA A 74 9.16 7.89 -7.16
CA ALA A 74 7.85 8.36 -7.62
C ALA A 74 7.16 7.26 -8.44
N GLN A 75 5.83 7.35 -8.55
CA GLN A 75 5.03 6.46 -9.39
C GLN A 75 3.87 7.25 -9.99
N ASP A 76 3.72 7.21 -11.31
CA ASP A 76 2.59 7.73 -12.09
C ASP A 76 2.13 9.15 -11.74
N ALA A 77 3.05 10.01 -11.31
CA ALA A 77 2.75 11.36 -10.81
C ALA A 77 1.66 11.37 -9.69
N MET A 78 1.53 10.30 -8.93
CA MET A 78 0.65 10.21 -7.77
C MET A 78 1.18 11.05 -6.60
N ASP A 79 0.27 11.54 -5.77
CA ASP A 79 0.60 12.26 -4.55
C ASP A 79 1.14 11.30 -3.48
N VAL A 80 2.18 11.72 -2.77
CA VAL A 80 2.89 10.92 -1.77
C VAL A 80 2.55 11.41 -0.37
N THR A 81 2.19 10.49 0.52
CA THR A 81 1.98 10.77 1.95
C THR A 81 2.88 9.87 2.80
N VAL A 82 3.61 10.43 3.77
CA VAL A 82 4.42 9.66 4.74
C VAL A 82 3.64 9.50 6.04
N VAL A 83 3.26 8.25 6.33
CA VAL A 83 2.65 7.84 7.60
C VAL A 83 3.75 7.42 8.56
N HIS A 84 3.73 7.99 9.77
CA HIS A 84 4.63 7.63 10.85
C HIS A 84 3.93 6.65 11.77
N LEU A 85 4.56 5.51 12.06
CA LEU A 85 4.05 4.49 12.98
C LEU A 85 4.93 4.43 14.22
N GLN A 86 4.31 4.37 15.41
CA GLN A 86 4.99 4.22 16.69
C GLN A 86 4.40 3.02 17.47
N ASN A 87 4.78 1.82 17.05
CA ASN A 87 4.13 0.56 17.46
C ASN A 87 2.64 0.52 17.11
N ASP A 88 2.30 1.14 15.97
CA ASP A 88 0.96 1.22 15.44
C ASP A 88 0.74 0.21 14.31
N ARG A 89 -0.48 0.23 13.77
CA ARG A 89 -0.91 -0.53 12.59
C ARG A 89 -1.49 0.40 11.54
N LEU A 90 -1.11 0.17 10.29
CA LEU A 90 -1.69 0.76 9.09
C LEU A 90 -2.08 -0.38 8.15
N THR A 91 -3.33 -0.43 7.71
CA THR A 91 -3.74 -1.32 6.61
C THR A 91 -3.73 -0.50 5.33
N VAL A 92 -3.06 -0.95 4.28
CA VAL A 92 -2.99 -0.23 2.99
C VAL A 92 -3.42 -1.20 1.90
N GLU A 93 -4.12 -0.73 0.87
CA GLU A 93 -4.13 -1.49 -0.37
C GLU A 93 -2.70 -1.59 -0.92
N SER A 94 -2.27 -2.81 -1.24
CA SER A 94 -0.86 -3.13 -1.46
C SER A 94 -0.20 -2.23 -2.52
N ASP A 95 -0.87 -1.98 -3.65
CA ASP A 95 -0.28 -1.19 -4.74
C ASP A 95 -0.10 0.30 -4.40
N HIS A 96 -0.64 0.76 -3.27
CA HIS A 96 -0.42 2.12 -2.75
C HIS A 96 0.82 2.25 -1.88
N ILE A 97 1.57 1.18 -1.57
CA ILE A 97 2.82 1.29 -0.80
C ILE A 97 3.98 1.68 -1.72
N LEU A 98 4.54 2.88 -1.50
CA LEU A 98 5.72 3.37 -2.23
C LEU A 98 7.03 3.01 -1.53
N ALA A 99 7.12 3.14 -0.20
CA ALA A 99 8.32 2.80 0.55
C ALA A 99 8.06 2.52 2.03
N VAL A 100 8.90 1.70 2.65
CA VAL A 100 8.87 1.39 4.08
C VAL A 100 10.29 1.28 4.66
N THR A 101 10.48 1.84 5.85
CA THR A 101 11.74 1.71 6.61
C THR A 101 11.87 0.33 7.28
N ASP A 102 13.09 -0.09 7.62
CA ASP A 102 13.39 -1.43 8.15
C ASP A 102 12.69 -1.81 9.48
N GLY A 103 12.19 -0.85 10.25
CA GLY A 103 11.44 -1.09 11.50
C GLY A 103 9.99 -1.54 11.33
N LEU A 104 9.51 -1.66 10.09
CA LEU A 104 8.13 -2.03 9.77
C LEU A 104 8.02 -3.45 9.23
N GLN A 105 7.04 -4.21 9.71
CA GLN A 105 6.67 -5.52 9.19
C GLN A 105 5.51 -5.39 8.20
N LEU A 106 5.50 -6.21 7.16
CA LEU A 106 4.43 -6.26 6.16
C LEU A 106 3.79 -7.64 6.16
N ASP A 107 2.48 -7.68 6.32
CA ASP A 107 1.66 -8.89 6.21
C ASP A 107 0.63 -8.71 5.09
N VAL A 108 0.81 -9.42 3.98
CA VAL A 108 -0.04 -9.27 2.79
C VAL A 108 -1.20 -10.26 2.86
N GLN A 109 -2.41 -9.75 2.71
CA GLN A 109 -3.66 -10.49 2.77
C GLN A 109 -4.46 -10.21 1.49
N PHE A 110 -4.77 -11.28 0.75
CA PHE A 110 -5.69 -11.21 -0.37
C PHE A 110 -7.12 -11.42 0.12
N SER A 111 -7.94 -10.39 -0.03
CA SER A 111 -9.38 -10.48 0.16
C SER A 111 -10.02 -10.72 -1.20
N GLY A 112 -10.19 -12.00 -1.53
CA GLY A 112 -10.90 -12.46 -2.73
C GLY A 112 -11.43 -13.86 -2.48
N LEU A 113 -12.69 -14.12 -2.87
CA LEU A 113 -13.23 -15.48 -2.90
C LEU A 113 -12.32 -16.32 -3.80
N ARG A 114 -11.73 -17.39 -3.24
CA ARG A 114 -11.15 -18.49 -4.02
C ARG A 114 -12.19 -18.90 -5.07
N GLY A 115 -12.01 -18.51 -6.33
CA GLY A 115 -12.84 -18.97 -7.44
C GLY A 115 -13.62 -17.92 -8.23
N MET A 116 -13.52 -16.62 -7.95
CA MET A 116 -14.08 -15.62 -8.89
C MET A 116 -13.12 -15.38 -10.05
N THR A 117 -13.60 -15.69 -11.25
CA THR A 117 -12.92 -15.60 -12.55
C THR A 117 -12.79 -14.17 -13.09
N SER A 118 -13.12 -13.14 -12.30
CA SER A 118 -13.16 -11.73 -12.71
C SER A 118 -11.86 -10.94 -12.50
N GLY A 119 -10.83 -11.51 -11.86
CA GLY A 119 -9.54 -10.84 -11.68
C GLY A 119 -9.52 -9.63 -10.71
N GLN A 120 -10.67 -9.24 -10.16
CA GLN A 120 -10.82 -8.14 -9.19
C GLN A 120 -10.70 -8.69 -7.76
N GLY A 121 -9.47 -8.93 -7.30
CA GLY A 121 -9.20 -9.25 -5.89
C GLY A 121 -8.51 -8.07 -5.21
N LEU A 122 -8.96 -7.68 -4.02
CA LEU A 122 -8.30 -6.63 -3.25
C LEU A 122 -7.13 -7.23 -2.47
N ALA A 123 -5.90 -6.86 -2.83
CA ALA A 123 -4.71 -7.19 -2.06
C ALA A 123 -4.44 -6.08 -1.05
N THR A 124 -4.49 -6.40 0.24
CA THR A 124 -4.18 -5.45 1.32
C THR A 124 -2.92 -5.86 2.05
N THR A 125 -2.12 -4.89 2.46
CA THR A 125 -0.93 -5.09 3.29
C THR A 125 -1.15 -4.44 4.64
N THR A 126 -1.01 -5.23 5.69
CA THR A 126 -0.93 -4.73 7.05
C THR A 126 0.51 -4.36 7.36
N VAL A 127 0.75 -3.09 7.67
CA VAL A 127 2.03 -2.54 8.11
C VAL A 127 2.01 -2.35 9.62
N THR A 128 2.97 -2.92 10.33
CA THR A 128 3.08 -2.80 11.81
C THR A 128 4.50 -2.48 12.26
N GLY A 129 4.63 -1.89 13.45
CA GLY A 129 5.93 -1.62 14.08
C GLY A 129 6.21 -0.13 14.24
N THR A 130 7.49 0.24 14.24
CA THR A 130 7.92 1.63 14.40
C THR A 130 8.76 2.05 13.20
N GLY A 131 8.36 3.13 12.52
CA GLY A 131 9.03 3.59 11.31
C GLY A 131 8.17 4.50 10.45
N GLN A 132 8.55 4.65 9.18
CA GLN A 132 7.82 5.44 8.19
C GLN A 132 7.36 4.55 7.04
N CYS A 133 6.10 4.70 6.66
CA CYS A 133 5.50 4.12 5.47
C CYS A 133 5.06 5.25 4.54
N ALA A 134 5.65 5.33 3.36
CA ALA A 134 5.20 6.21 2.30
C ALA A 134 4.15 5.48 1.46
N ILE A 135 2.99 6.11 1.32
CA ILE A 135 1.89 5.67 0.46
C ILE A 135 1.66 6.68 -0.67
N ILE A 136 1.08 6.21 -1.76
CA ILE A 136 0.72 7.02 -2.93
C ILE A 136 -0.80 7.02 -3.15
N SER A 137 -1.32 8.08 -3.76
CA SER A 137 -2.71 8.19 -4.20
C SER A 137 -2.83 9.03 -5.47
N ASP A 138 -3.81 8.71 -6.31
CA ASP A 138 -4.15 9.57 -7.45
C ASP A 138 -4.98 10.76 -6.96
N GLY A 139 -4.29 11.87 -6.71
CA GLY A 139 -4.83 13.05 -6.06
C GLY A 139 -4.69 13.01 -4.52
N PRO A 140 -5.16 14.07 -3.83
CA PRO A 140 -5.01 14.19 -2.39
C PRO A 140 -5.85 13.16 -1.64
N LEU A 141 -5.27 12.57 -0.58
CA LEU A 141 -6.00 11.67 0.30
C LEU A 141 -7.18 12.39 0.98
N ILE A 142 -8.33 11.71 1.01
CA ILE A 142 -9.52 12.12 1.75
C ILE A 142 -9.64 11.22 2.97
N ALA A 143 -9.61 11.81 4.17
CA ALA A 143 -9.73 11.09 5.42
C ALA A 143 -11.20 11.04 5.89
N LEU A 144 -11.71 9.83 6.09
CA LEU A 144 -13.08 9.56 6.53
C LEU A 144 -13.05 8.86 7.89
N ALA A 145 -13.75 9.43 8.87
CA ALA A 145 -13.86 8.83 10.19
C ALA A 145 -14.75 7.57 10.15
N VAL A 146 -14.34 6.54 10.88
CA VAL A 146 -15.17 5.36 11.19
C VAL A 146 -15.48 5.42 12.67
N ASN A 147 -16.77 5.51 13.01
CA ASN A 147 -17.24 5.60 14.39
C ASN A 147 -17.99 4.32 14.78
N PRO A 148 -17.92 3.90 16.06
CA PRO A 148 -18.69 2.76 16.55
C PRO A 148 -20.19 2.92 16.30
N GLY A 149 -20.80 1.93 15.64
CA GLY A 149 -22.23 1.92 15.30
C GLY A 149 -22.59 2.66 14.00
N GLU A 150 -21.64 3.36 13.37
CA GLU A 150 -21.82 4.08 12.11
C GLU A 150 -20.86 3.52 11.04
N PRO A 151 -21.25 2.43 10.35
CA PRO A 151 -20.38 1.81 9.35
C PRO A 151 -20.11 2.76 8.18
N LEU A 152 -18.85 2.85 7.76
CA LEU A 152 -18.46 3.53 6.53
C LEU A 152 -18.47 2.52 5.37
N VAL A 153 -19.07 2.90 4.25
CA VAL A 153 -19.07 2.09 3.02
C VAL A 153 -18.29 2.84 1.94
N VAL A 154 -17.30 2.17 1.35
CA VAL A 154 -16.37 2.73 0.36
C VAL A 154 -16.34 1.84 -0.87
N ASP A 155 -16.23 2.45 -2.04
CA ASP A 155 -15.96 1.75 -3.30
C ASP A 155 -14.56 1.11 -3.24
N PRO A 156 -14.40 -0.19 -3.52
CA PRO A 156 -13.08 -0.83 -3.53
C PRO A 156 -12.05 -0.10 -4.40
N ASP A 157 -12.45 0.53 -5.51
CA ASP A 157 -11.52 1.13 -6.48
C ASP A 157 -10.88 2.45 -5.99
N VAL A 158 -11.42 3.05 -4.93
CA VAL A 158 -10.91 4.33 -4.39
C VAL A 158 -10.28 4.18 -3.00
N TYR A 159 -10.30 2.98 -2.42
CA TYR A 159 -9.71 2.73 -1.11
C TYR A 159 -8.18 2.78 -1.18
N VAL A 160 -7.54 3.50 -0.24
CA VAL A 160 -6.08 3.57 -0.17
C VAL A 160 -5.56 2.93 1.11
N ALA A 161 -6.06 3.36 2.28
CA ALA A 161 -5.54 2.90 3.56
C ALA A 161 -6.55 3.03 4.71
N GLY A 162 -6.23 2.44 5.85
CA GLY A 162 -7.00 2.52 7.08
C GLY A 162 -6.12 2.45 8.32
N THR A 163 -6.47 3.23 9.34
CA THR A 163 -5.83 3.24 10.67
C THR A 163 -6.86 3.02 11.77
N GLY A 164 -6.37 2.71 12.97
CA GLY A 164 -7.22 2.42 14.13
C GLY A 164 -7.69 0.98 14.19
N GLN A 165 -8.69 0.72 15.02
CA GLN A 165 -9.30 -0.60 15.20
C GLN A 165 -10.53 -0.70 14.29
N THR A 166 -10.27 -0.79 12.98
CA THR A 166 -11.31 -0.97 11.96
C THR A 166 -11.31 -2.39 11.42
N GLN A 167 -12.50 -2.94 11.20
CA GLN A 167 -12.69 -4.21 10.53
C GLN A 167 -13.25 -3.94 9.13
N MET A 168 -12.53 -4.40 8.11
CA MET A 168 -12.94 -4.33 6.71
C MET A 168 -13.67 -5.63 6.33
N SER A 169 -14.82 -5.50 5.69
CA SER A 169 -15.59 -6.61 5.14
C SER A 169 -16.11 -6.27 3.74
N LEU A 170 -16.16 -7.28 2.87
CA LEU A 170 -16.74 -7.14 1.54
C LEU A 170 -18.25 -7.39 1.65
N VAL A 171 -19.06 -6.44 1.19
CA VAL A 171 -20.53 -6.56 1.19
C VAL A 171 -21.06 -6.45 -0.23
N SER A 172 -21.94 -7.37 -0.61
CA SER A 172 -22.67 -7.32 -1.87
C SER A 172 -23.96 -6.51 -1.71
N GLY A 173 -24.35 -5.77 -2.75
CA GLY A 173 -25.72 -5.23 -2.86
C GLY A 173 -25.96 -3.82 -2.34
N VAL A 174 -24.93 -3.04 -2.00
CA VAL A 174 -25.08 -1.60 -1.70
C VAL A 174 -24.04 -0.80 -2.50
N SER A 175 -24.24 -0.69 -3.81
CA SER A 175 -23.58 0.34 -4.61
C SER A 175 -24.63 1.08 -5.44
N TRP A 176 -24.51 2.40 -5.46
CA TRP A 176 -25.17 3.32 -6.39
C TRP A 176 -25.16 2.86 -7.86
N ARG A 177 -24.19 2.03 -8.30
CA ARG A 177 -24.13 1.48 -9.66
C ARG A 177 -25.32 0.56 -9.98
N SER A 178 -25.92 -0.12 -9.00
CA SER A 178 -27.13 -0.91 -9.21
C SER A 178 -28.37 -0.07 -9.54
N LEU A 179 -28.34 1.25 -9.26
CA LEU A 179 -29.41 2.18 -9.61
C LEU A 179 -29.27 2.78 -11.02
N VAL A 180 -28.07 2.72 -11.62
CA VAL A 180 -27.75 3.33 -12.92
C VAL A 180 -27.89 2.33 -14.09
N GLY A 181 -28.09 1.05 -13.80
CA GLY A 181 -28.46 0.05 -14.82
C GLY A 181 -27.31 -0.36 -15.76
N GLU A 182 -26.05 -0.21 -15.34
CA GLU A 182 -24.91 -0.77 -16.06
C GLU A 182 -24.76 -2.27 -15.75
N ASP A 183 -24.83 -3.07 -16.81
CA ASP A 183 -24.91 -4.53 -16.82
C ASP A 183 -23.50 -5.16 -16.72
N GLY A 184 -22.79 -4.84 -15.64
CA GLY A 184 -21.35 -5.10 -15.50
C GLY A 184 -20.91 -5.64 -14.15
N GLY A 185 -21.42 -6.81 -13.74
CA GLY A 185 -20.94 -7.56 -12.57
C GLY A 185 -21.67 -7.28 -11.24
N GLU A 186 -21.47 -8.17 -10.26
CA GLU A 186 -22.03 -7.99 -8.91
C GLU A 186 -21.34 -6.79 -8.23
N PRO A 187 -22.05 -5.72 -7.86
CA PRO A 187 -21.41 -4.60 -7.18
C PRO A 187 -21.02 -4.99 -5.76
N PHE A 188 -19.71 -4.91 -5.49
CA PHE A 188 -19.15 -5.07 -4.15
C PHE A 188 -18.73 -3.72 -3.57
N SER A 189 -18.93 -3.58 -2.27
CA SER A 189 -18.48 -2.42 -1.51
C SER A 189 -17.63 -2.88 -0.32
N LEU A 190 -16.68 -2.05 0.11
CA LEU A 190 -15.94 -2.26 1.35
C LEU A 190 -16.71 -1.61 2.50
N ARG A 191 -17.13 -2.40 3.47
CA ARG A 191 -17.73 -1.92 4.72
C ARG A 191 -16.71 -1.93 5.84
N PHE A 192 -16.56 -0.79 6.49
CA PHE A 192 -15.67 -0.58 7.62
C PHE A 192 -16.49 -0.34 8.90
N GLU A 193 -16.18 -1.09 9.94
CA GLU A 193 -16.76 -0.95 11.28
C GLU A 193 -15.67 -0.81 12.33
N GLY A 194 -15.99 -0.18 13.47
CA GLY A 194 -15.06 0.01 14.58
C GLY A 194 -14.75 1.49 14.83
N GLN A 195 -13.51 1.79 15.23
CA GLN A 195 -13.05 3.15 15.49
C GLN A 195 -11.73 3.41 14.76
N GLY A 196 -11.72 4.38 13.85
CA GLY A 196 -10.49 4.74 13.15
C GLY A 196 -10.71 5.72 12.00
N THR A 197 -9.83 5.65 11.01
CA THR A 197 -9.88 6.49 9.82
C THR A 197 -9.61 5.64 8.59
N VAL A 198 -10.42 5.84 7.56
CA VAL A 198 -10.22 5.27 6.22
C VAL A 198 -9.80 6.42 5.30
N TYR A 199 -8.77 6.17 4.50
CA TYR A 199 -8.23 7.09 3.52
C TYR A 199 -8.63 6.60 2.13
N ILE A 200 -9.23 7.50 1.35
CA ILE A 200 -9.63 7.25 -0.04
C ILE A 200 -8.95 8.26 -0.95
N GLN A 201 -8.94 7.96 -2.25
CA GLN A 201 -8.50 8.89 -3.29
C GLN A 201 -9.69 9.40 -4.13
N PRO A 202 -9.58 10.59 -4.74
CA PRO A 202 -10.64 11.16 -5.59
C PRO A 202 -10.64 10.62 -7.03
N ALA A 203 -10.09 9.42 -7.27
CA ALA A 203 -9.99 8.81 -8.60
C ALA A 203 -10.27 7.30 -8.52
N GLU A 204 -11.13 6.81 -9.42
CA GLU A 204 -11.33 5.38 -9.67
C GLU A 204 -10.21 4.85 -10.58
N ARG A 205 -9.98 3.54 -10.55
CA ARG A 205 -8.94 2.85 -11.32
C ARG A 205 -9.41 2.37 -12.69
#